data_AF-A0A955YGU2-F1
#
_entry.id   AF-A0A955YGU2-F1
#
_cell.length_a   1.000
_cell.length_b   1.000
_cell.length_c   1.000
_cell.angle_alpha   90.00
_cell.angle_beta   90.00
_cell.angle_gamma   90.00
#
_symmetry.space_group_name_H-M   'P 1'
#
loop_
_entity.id
_entity.type
_entity.pdbx_description
1 polymer ?
#
loop_
_entity_poly.entity_id
_entity_poly.type
_entity_poly.pdbx_seq_one_letter_code
_entity_poly.pdbx_strand_id
1 'polypeptide(L)'
;AGPLIAVRSFILARKSLGGIQTDLRGRVLRADGTVIPGLYAAGEAAGFGGGGIHGRGSLEGTFLGGCVLTGRVAGRTIATA
;
A
#
# COMPACT_ATOMS: atom_id res chain seq x y z
N ALA A 1 -35.97 -3.35 -22.04
CA ALA A 1 -35.00 -4.27 -21.40
C ALA A 1 -34.13 -4.88 -22.49
N GLY A 2 -32.81 -5.02 -22.25
CA GLY A 2 -31.85 -5.59 -23.22
C GLY A 2 -31.64 -7.10 -23.06
N PRO A 3 -30.78 -7.71 -23.88
CA PRO A 3 -30.49 -9.15 -23.81
C PRO A 3 -29.78 -9.54 -22.51
N LEU A 4 -29.96 -10.80 -22.09
CA LEU A 4 -29.27 -11.38 -20.93
C LEU A 4 -27.81 -11.69 -21.29
N ILE A 5 -26.88 -11.43 -20.36
CA ILE A 5 -25.43 -11.66 -20.54
C ILE A 5 -24.92 -12.52 -19.38
N ALA A 6 -24.07 -13.49 -19.70
CA ALA A 6 -23.33 -14.29 -18.71
C ALA A 6 -21.82 -14.18 -18.95
N VAL A 7 -21.06 -14.06 -17.85
CA VAL A 7 -19.59 -13.99 -17.88
C VAL A 7 -19.02 -15.06 -16.96
N ARG A 8 -18.08 -15.86 -17.46
CA ARG A 8 -17.34 -16.84 -16.67
C ARG A 8 -16.18 -16.16 -15.95
N SER A 9 -16.18 -16.22 -14.63
CA SER A 9 -15.12 -15.65 -13.79
C SER A 9 -14.27 -16.75 -13.15
N PHE A 10 -13.01 -16.40 -12.88
CA PHE A 10 -12.04 -17.25 -12.20
C PHE A 10 -11.38 -16.47 -11.06
N ILE A 11 -10.88 -17.18 -10.05
CA ILE A 11 -10.09 -16.59 -8.98
C ILE A 11 -8.72 -16.21 -9.53
N LEU A 12 -8.32 -14.95 -9.30
CA LEU A 12 -7.02 -14.42 -9.64
C LEU A 12 -6.41 -13.78 -8.40
N ALA A 13 -5.12 -14.01 -8.16
CA ALA A 13 -4.37 -13.20 -7.21
C ALA A 13 -4.31 -11.76 -7.76
N ARG A 14 -4.71 -10.77 -6.96
CA ARG A 14 -4.86 -9.38 -7.43
C ARG A 14 -3.80 -8.43 -6.87
N LYS A 15 -3.36 -8.64 -5.63
CA LYS A 15 -2.55 -7.68 -4.85
C LYS A 15 -1.95 -8.34 -3.63
N SER A 16 -0.85 -7.77 -3.13
CA SER A 16 -0.17 -8.15 -1.90
C SER A 16 -0.53 -7.18 -0.77
N LEU A 17 -1.06 -7.69 0.35
CA LEU A 17 -1.44 -6.84 1.49
C LEU A 17 -0.29 -6.53 2.42
N GLY A 18 0.73 -7.39 2.45
CA GLY A 18 1.98 -7.11 3.15
C GLY A 18 2.85 -6.12 2.39
N GLY A 19 4.06 -5.89 2.90
CA GLY A 19 5.03 -5.04 2.22
C GLY A 19 6.14 -4.60 3.17
N ILE A 20 6.90 -3.62 2.72
CA ILE A 20 7.97 -2.99 3.48
C ILE A 20 7.35 -2.20 4.63
N GLN A 21 7.82 -2.44 5.84
CA GLN A 21 7.39 -1.70 7.02
C GLN A 21 7.92 -0.26 6.95
N THR A 22 7.02 0.71 7.15
CA THR A 22 7.37 2.12 7.24
C THR A 22 6.76 2.75 8.49
N ASP A 23 7.34 3.84 8.95
CA ASP A 23 6.65 4.73 9.88
C ASP A 23 5.60 5.60 9.17
N LEU A 24 4.93 6.48 9.94
CA LEU A 24 3.92 7.42 9.41
C LEU A 24 4.48 8.47 8.46
N ARG A 25 5.80 8.57 8.30
CA ARG A 25 6.49 9.46 7.36
C ARG A 25 6.94 8.73 6.08
N GLY A 26 6.62 7.44 5.95
CA GLY A 26 7.00 6.61 4.81
C GLY A 26 8.48 6.18 4.84
N ARG A 27 9.19 6.37 5.95
CA ARG A 27 10.59 5.95 6.10
C ARG A 27 10.64 4.45 6.37
N VAL A 28 11.49 3.72 5.65
CA VAL A 28 11.61 2.27 5.82
C VAL A 28 12.26 1.93 7.15
N LEU A 29 11.68 0.93 7.82
CA LEU A 29 12.16 0.42 9.09
C LEU A 29 12.96 -0.87 8.90
N ARG A 30 14.03 -1.01 9.68
CA ARG A 30 14.71 -2.29 9.91
C ARG A 30 13.84 -3.19 10.78
N ALA A 31 14.25 -4.45 10.91
CA ALA A 31 13.58 -5.42 11.78
C ALA A 31 13.58 -5.01 13.26
N ASP A 32 14.56 -4.21 13.70
CA ASP A 32 14.63 -3.66 15.06
C ASP A 32 13.79 -2.38 15.25
N GLY A 33 13.07 -1.93 14.21
CA GLY A 33 12.25 -0.72 14.23
C GLY A 33 13.01 0.58 13.97
N THR A 34 14.33 0.54 13.79
CA THR A 34 15.11 1.74 13.45
C THR A 34 14.96 2.12 11.97
N VAL A 35 15.08 3.40 11.66
CA VAL A 35 14.94 3.91 10.29
C VAL A 35 16.19 3.56 9.47
N ILE A 36 15.99 3.15 8.22
CA ILE A 36 17.04 3.10 7.20
C ILE A 36 17.16 4.49 6.56
N PRO A 37 18.27 5.24 6.76
CA PRO A 37 18.40 6.59 6.23
C PRO A 37 18.32 6.63 4.70
N GLY A 38 17.58 7.59 4.16
CA GLY A 38 17.42 7.78 2.71
C GLY A 38 16.50 6.79 2.02
N LEU A 39 15.94 5.79 2.72
CA LEU A 39 15.07 4.78 2.13
C LEU A 39 13.60 4.99 2.53
N TYR A 40 12.73 5.08 1.53
CA TYR A 40 11.31 5.33 1.67
C TYR A 40 10.49 4.33 0.86
N ALA A 41 9.27 4.03 1.29
CA ALA A 41 8.34 3.20 0.56
C ALA A 41 6.90 3.73 0.68
N ALA A 42 6.08 3.48 -0.33
CA ALA A 42 4.69 3.91 -0.40
C ALA A 42 3.87 2.95 -1.29
N GLY A 43 2.54 3.07 -1.26
CA GLY A 43 1.64 2.22 -2.05
C GLY A 43 1.79 0.74 -1.75
N GLU A 44 1.51 -0.12 -2.72
CA GLU A 44 1.53 -1.58 -2.53
C GLU A 44 2.87 -2.11 -2.01
N ALA A 45 4.00 -1.49 -2.41
CA ALA A 45 5.33 -1.86 -1.90
C ALA A 45 5.43 -1.73 -0.38
N ALA A 46 4.69 -0.79 0.22
CA ALA A 46 4.58 -0.60 1.66
C ALA A 46 3.24 -1.13 2.20
N GLY A 47 2.62 -2.14 1.59
CA GLY A 47 1.32 -2.65 2.03
C GLY A 47 0.23 -1.57 2.11
N PHE A 48 0.34 -0.54 1.26
CA PHE A 48 -0.54 0.64 1.18
C PHE A 48 -0.50 1.58 2.39
N GLY A 49 0.45 1.42 3.31
CA GLY A 49 0.53 2.23 4.53
C GLY A 49 1.42 1.68 5.64
N GLY A 50 2.62 1.20 5.28
CA GLY A 50 3.59 0.65 6.23
C GLY A 50 3.30 -0.80 6.60
N GLY A 51 3.13 -1.68 5.62
CA GLY A 51 3.10 -3.14 5.75
C GLY A 51 1.89 -3.74 6.46
N GLY A 52 0.97 -2.93 6.99
CA GLY A 52 -0.10 -3.43 7.87
C GLY A 52 -1.45 -2.70 7.82
N ILE A 53 -1.64 -1.68 6.97
CA ILE A 53 -2.87 -0.86 6.97
C ILE A 53 -4.16 -1.68 6.76
N HIS A 54 -4.06 -2.80 6.04
CA HIS A 54 -5.16 -3.71 5.76
C HIS A 54 -5.14 -5.00 6.60
N GLY A 55 -4.15 -5.17 7.48
CA GLY A 55 -3.99 -6.41 8.27
C GLY A 55 -4.08 -7.68 7.41
N ARG A 56 -5.03 -8.57 7.75
CA ARG A 56 -5.23 -9.86 7.05
C ARG A 56 -6.17 -9.78 5.83
N GLY A 57 -6.89 -8.68 5.64
CA GLY A 57 -7.93 -8.59 4.62
C GLY A 57 -8.29 -7.15 4.31
N SER A 58 -8.39 -6.83 3.01
CA SER A 58 -8.61 -5.47 2.54
C SER A 58 -10.03 -5.27 2.01
N LEU A 59 -10.60 -4.09 2.21
CA LEU A 59 -11.85 -3.69 1.56
C LEU A 59 -11.60 -3.26 0.12
N GLU A 60 -12.52 -3.59 -0.79
CA GLU A 60 -12.39 -3.16 -2.18
C GLU A 60 -12.46 -1.63 -2.30
N GLY A 61 -11.67 -1.03 -3.19
CA GLY A 61 -11.59 0.42 -3.38
C GLY A 61 -10.59 1.17 -2.48
N THR A 62 -9.98 0.54 -1.47
CA THR A 62 -9.07 1.24 -0.55
C THR A 62 -7.62 1.39 -1.06
N PHE A 63 -7.23 0.65 -2.10
CA PHE A 63 -5.84 0.59 -2.59
C PHE A 63 -5.38 1.90 -3.20
N LEU A 64 -6.20 2.50 -4.07
CA LEU A 64 -5.84 3.73 -4.75
C LEU A 64 -5.63 4.87 -3.75
N GLY A 65 -6.53 4.99 -2.78
CA GLY A 65 -6.39 5.94 -1.68
C GLY A 65 -5.11 5.73 -0.90
N GLY A 66 -4.81 4.48 -0.51
CA GLY A 66 -3.55 4.12 0.16
C GLY A 66 -2.33 4.53 -0.65
N CYS A 67 -2.28 4.26 -1.95
CA CYS A 67 -1.18 4.66 -2.82
C CYS A 67 -0.99 6.18 -2.89
N VAL A 68 -2.06 6.93 -3.14
CA VAL A 68 -2.00 8.39 -3.33
C VAL A 68 -1.62 9.10 -2.02
N LEU A 69 -2.24 8.71 -0.91
CA LEU A 69 -2.03 9.38 0.38
C LEU A 69 -0.64 9.07 0.94
N THR A 70 -0.21 7.81 0.91
CA THR A 70 1.13 7.44 1.41
C THR A 70 2.23 7.98 0.53
N GLY A 71 2.05 7.98 -0.80
CA GLY A 71 2.99 8.58 -1.74
C GLY A 71 3.16 10.08 -1.49
N ARG A 72 2.06 10.80 -1.26
CA ARG A 72 2.11 12.23 -0.89
C ARG A 72 2.85 12.48 0.41
N VAL A 73 2.65 11.64 1.44
CA VAL A 73 3.33 11.78 2.73
C VAL A 73 4.83 11.48 2.60
N ALA A 74 5.20 10.40 1.91
CA ALA A 74 6.59 10.05 1.65
C ALA A 74 7.30 11.16 0.86
N GLY A 75 6.69 11.65 -0.24
CA GLY A 75 7.25 12.73 -1.05
C GLY A 75 7.47 14.03 -0.28
N ARG A 76 6.52 14.41 0.59
CA ARG A 76 6.68 15.58 1.48
C ARG A 76 7.81 15.38 2.48
N THR A 77 7.92 14.19 3.05
CA THR A 77 9.00 13.88 3.99
C THR A 77 10.36 13.93 3.31
N ILE A 78 10.49 13.39 2.09
CA ILE A 78 11.72 13.45 1.30
C ILE A 78 12.13 14.91 1.01
N ALA A 79 11.16 15.79 0.70
CA ALA A 79 11.45 17.18 0.39
C ALA A 79 11.92 18.02 1.59
N THR A 80 11.68 17.56 2.82
CA THR A 80 12.03 18.28 4.07
C THR A 80 13.05 17.52 4.93
N ALA A 81 13.58 16.41 4.45
CA ALA A 81 14.58 15.59 5.13
C ALA A 81 16.00 16.12 4.85
#